data_AF-A0A355T3J6-F1
#
_entry.id   AF-A0A355T3J6-F1
#
_cell.length_a   1.000
_cell.length_b   1.000
_cell.length_c   1.000
_cell.angle_alpha   90.00
_cell.angle_beta   90.00
_cell.angle_gamma   90.00
#
_symmetry.space_group_name_H-M   'P 1'
#
loop_
_entity.id
_entity.type
_entity.pdbx_description
1 polymer ?
#
loop_
_entity_poly.entity_id
_entity_poly.type
_entity_poly.pdbx_seq_one_letter_code
_entity_poly.pdbx_strand_id
1 'polypeptide(L)'
;MHRLTIAYLISTKNLHRAIATALSVVFLVALQAENSPALSAALAPVSEEQREQRFQELSTRLDLTEDQEPQVRSILADDRESRMALLRENGVDLEAGDKPSMFTMMGMRSDMMAINEQTRGELSAILSDDQMDAYDTIASERRAQMRASMGF
;
A
#
# COMPACT_ATOMS: atom_id res chain seq x y z
N MET A 1 39.15 9.13 -57.30
CA MET A 1 39.25 10.60 -57.35
C MET A 1 38.17 11.17 -56.45
N HIS A 2 38.47 11.37 -55.17
CA HIS A 2 38.94 12.64 -54.58
C HIS A 2 37.87 13.74 -54.56
N ARG A 3 37.27 13.97 -53.40
CA ARG A 3 36.98 15.28 -52.76
C ARG A 3 36.69 15.05 -51.26
N LEU A 4 37.69 14.71 -50.45
CA LEU A 4 38.35 15.62 -49.49
C LEU A 4 37.76 17.05 -49.35
N THR A 5 37.53 17.39 -48.07
CA THR A 5 37.72 18.70 -47.40
C THR A 5 36.81 19.87 -47.75
N ILE A 6 35.87 20.17 -46.86
CA ILE A 6 35.75 21.53 -46.28
C ILE A 6 35.69 21.38 -44.76
N ALA A 7 36.80 21.70 -44.12
CA ALA A 7 36.87 22.05 -42.71
C ALA A 7 36.97 23.58 -42.63
N TYR A 8 36.06 24.23 -41.89
CA TYR A 8 36.23 25.56 -41.31
C TYR A 8 34.93 25.89 -40.52
N LEU A 9 34.87 26.53 -39.37
CA LEU A 9 35.77 26.85 -38.27
C LEU A 9 34.87 27.52 -37.21
N ILE A 10 34.95 27.05 -35.96
CA ILE A 10 34.91 27.84 -34.71
C ILE A 10 33.97 29.06 -34.65
N SER A 11 32.98 29.06 -33.74
CA SER A 11 32.74 30.25 -32.92
C SER A 11 31.94 30.00 -31.62
N THR A 12 32.61 30.30 -30.52
CA THR A 12 32.11 30.77 -29.20
C THR A 12 31.19 29.90 -28.34
N LYS A 13 31.86 29.18 -27.45
CA LYS A 13 31.54 28.96 -26.03
C LYS A 13 30.59 29.99 -25.37
N ASN A 14 29.69 29.43 -24.56
CA ASN A 14 29.13 29.95 -23.31
C ASN A 14 28.24 31.19 -23.36
N LEU A 15 26.91 31.01 -23.22
CA LEU A 15 26.14 31.83 -22.26
C LEU A 15 24.74 31.24 -21.94
N HIS A 16 24.71 30.47 -20.85
CA HIS A 16 23.66 30.44 -19.82
C HIS A 16 22.33 29.68 -20.03
N ARG A 17 22.24 28.57 -19.25
CA ARG A 17 21.08 28.11 -18.45
C ARG A 17 19.93 27.46 -19.27
N ALA A 18 19.33 26.33 -18.93
CA ALA A 18 19.18 25.59 -17.68
C ALA A 18 18.35 24.31 -17.98
N ILE A 19 18.57 23.21 -17.22
CA ILE A 19 17.56 22.22 -16.76
C ILE A 19 16.85 21.40 -17.88
N ALA A 20 16.68 20.08 -17.86
CA ALA A 20 16.90 19.00 -16.93
C ALA A 20 17.06 17.71 -17.75
N THR A 21 17.89 16.83 -17.23
CA THR A 21 17.88 15.40 -17.52
C THR A 21 16.49 14.80 -17.34
N ALA A 22 15.97 14.14 -18.38
CA ALA A 22 15.01 13.05 -18.22
C ALA A 22 15.32 12.02 -19.31
N LEU A 23 16.38 11.25 -19.04
CA LEU A 23 16.71 10.04 -19.78
C LEU A 23 15.59 9.01 -19.55
N SER A 24 15.02 8.58 -20.65
CA SER A 24 14.09 7.47 -20.78
C SER A 24 14.56 6.23 -20.01
N VAL A 25 13.64 5.59 -19.27
CA VAL A 25 13.70 4.14 -19.07
C VAL A 25 12.36 3.57 -19.48
N VAL A 26 12.36 3.03 -20.69
CA VAL A 26 11.41 2.07 -21.21
C VAL A 26 11.44 0.86 -20.28
N PHE A 27 10.33 0.58 -19.59
CA PHE A 27 10.18 -0.60 -18.75
C PHE A 27 9.95 -1.82 -19.64
N LEU A 28 11.04 -2.48 -20.03
CA LEU A 28 11.04 -3.77 -20.73
C LEU A 28 11.65 -4.82 -19.81
N VAL A 29 10.85 -5.47 -18.96
CA VAL A 29 11.11 -6.82 -18.46
C VAL A 29 9.78 -7.53 -18.25
N ALA A 30 9.40 -8.39 -19.20
CA ALA A 30 8.40 -9.43 -19.02
C ALA A 30 9.12 -10.77 -19.27
N LEU A 31 9.57 -11.43 -18.19
CA LEU A 31 10.02 -12.84 -18.15
C LEU A 31 10.40 -13.22 -16.71
N GLN A 32 9.42 -13.35 -15.82
CA GLN A 32 9.49 -14.22 -14.63
C GLN A 32 8.06 -14.49 -14.15
N ALA A 33 7.47 -15.60 -14.60
CA ALA A 33 6.15 -16.06 -14.19
C ALA A 33 6.28 -17.27 -13.27
N GLU A 34 6.95 -17.14 -12.11
CA GLU A 34 6.92 -18.18 -11.05
C GLU A 34 6.87 -17.65 -9.61
N ASN A 35 6.86 -16.33 -9.39
CA ASN A 35 6.65 -15.75 -8.05
C ASN A 35 5.78 -14.50 -8.20
N SER A 36 4.47 -14.59 -7.97
CA SER A 36 3.57 -13.44 -8.10
C SER A 36 4.02 -12.29 -7.18
N PRO A 37 4.60 -11.20 -7.72
CA PRO A 37 5.09 -10.08 -6.90
C PRO A 37 3.93 -9.38 -6.16
N ALA A 38 2.71 -9.50 -6.70
CA ALA A 38 1.50 -8.93 -6.12
C ALA A 38 1.15 -9.50 -4.73
N LEU A 39 1.26 -10.82 -4.53
CA LEU A 39 0.98 -11.44 -3.24
C LEU A 39 2.08 -11.12 -2.21
N SER A 40 3.34 -11.09 -2.66
CA SER A 40 4.46 -10.74 -1.79
C SER A 40 4.41 -9.29 -1.32
N ALA A 41 4.00 -8.37 -2.19
CA ALA A 41 3.83 -6.96 -1.84
C ALA A 41 2.62 -6.73 -0.92
N ALA A 42 1.54 -7.52 -1.07
CA ALA A 42 0.34 -7.39 -0.24
C ALA A 42 0.54 -7.85 1.21
N LEU A 43 1.50 -8.75 1.46
CA LEU A 43 1.80 -9.31 2.78
C LEU A 43 3.06 -8.70 3.41
N ALA A 44 3.76 -7.82 2.70
CA ALA A 44 4.96 -7.16 3.23
C ALA A 44 4.60 -6.23 4.40
N PRO A 45 5.49 -6.11 5.42
CA PRO A 45 5.31 -5.14 6.47
C PRO A 45 5.19 -3.73 5.87
N VAL A 46 4.11 -3.04 6.23
CA VAL A 46 3.83 -1.68 5.76
C VAL A 46 4.70 -0.71 6.54
N SER A 47 5.44 0.17 5.86
CA SER A 47 6.27 1.18 6.53
C SER A 47 5.42 2.21 7.26
N GLU A 48 5.98 2.88 8.29
CA GLU A 48 5.27 3.96 9.00
C GLU A 48 4.81 5.08 8.06
N GLU A 49 5.60 5.42 7.04
CA GLU A 49 5.20 6.41 6.03
C GLU A 49 3.98 5.93 5.22
N GLN A 50 3.98 4.67 4.76
CA GLN A 50 2.84 4.10 4.05
C GLN A 50 1.59 4.00 4.93
N ARG A 51 1.78 3.76 6.24
CA ARG A 51 0.67 3.76 7.21
C ARG A 51 0.09 5.15 7.37
N GLU A 52 0.94 6.16 7.49
CA GLU A 52 0.49 7.55 7.55
C GLU A 52 -0.25 7.94 6.28
N GLN A 53 0.28 7.63 5.11
CA GLN A 53 -0.39 7.90 3.82
C GLN A 53 -1.78 7.23 3.75
N ARG A 54 -1.88 5.96 4.17
CA ARG A 54 -3.17 5.23 4.20
C ARG A 54 -4.15 5.82 5.21
N PHE A 55 -3.66 6.34 6.33
CA PHE A 55 -4.49 7.03 7.31
C PHE A 55 -4.96 8.37 6.78
N GLN A 56 -4.10 9.16 6.14
CA GLN A 56 -4.46 10.44 5.54
C GLN A 56 -5.51 10.28 4.42
N GLU A 57 -5.35 9.24 3.58
CA GLU A 57 -6.36 8.90 2.58
C GLU A 57 -7.70 8.53 3.22
N LEU A 58 -7.68 7.70 4.27
CA LEU A 58 -8.88 7.33 5.01
C LEU A 58 -9.54 8.55 5.67
N SER A 59 -8.76 9.38 6.35
CA SER A 59 -9.24 10.60 7.00
C SER A 59 -9.93 11.53 6.01
N THR A 60 -9.29 11.76 4.85
CA THR A 60 -9.85 12.59 3.77
C THR A 60 -11.14 12.00 3.22
N ARG A 61 -11.20 10.68 2.99
CA ARG A 61 -12.38 10.03 2.42
C ARG A 61 -13.56 9.96 3.39
N LEU A 62 -13.27 9.88 4.69
CA LEU A 62 -14.28 9.88 5.75
C LEU A 62 -14.62 11.28 6.25
N ASP A 63 -13.92 12.32 5.78
CA ASP A 63 -14.05 13.70 6.28
C ASP A 63 -13.98 13.73 7.82
N LEU A 64 -12.95 13.10 8.39
CA LEU A 64 -12.81 13.01 9.85
C LEU A 64 -12.58 14.39 10.45
N THR A 65 -13.24 14.67 11.56
CA THR A 65 -13.00 15.88 12.34
C THR A 65 -11.70 15.77 13.14
N GLU A 66 -11.17 16.92 13.57
CA GLU A 66 -9.97 17.00 14.44
C GLU A 66 -10.14 16.18 15.73
N ASP A 67 -11.37 16.06 16.25
CA ASP A 67 -11.69 15.26 17.43
C ASP A 67 -11.81 13.75 17.13
N GLN A 68 -12.23 13.38 15.92
CA GLN A 68 -12.38 11.99 15.49
C GLN A 68 -11.04 11.35 15.12
N GLU A 69 -10.16 12.08 14.43
CA GLU A 69 -8.87 11.57 13.94
C GLU A 69 -8.04 10.81 15.00
N PRO A 70 -7.76 11.36 16.20
CA PRO A 70 -6.96 10.64 17.19
C PRO A 70 -7.63 9.36 17.69
N GLN A 71 -8.97 9.34 17.77
CA GLN A 71 -9.74 8.17 18.21
C GLN A 71 -9.70 7.06 17.15
N VAL A 72 -9.97 7.43 15.88
CA VAL A 72 -9.86 6.50 14.74
C VAL A 72 -8.44 5.95 14.62
N ARG A 73 -7.43 6.79 14.81
CA ARG A 73 -6.02 6.35 14.78
C ARG A 73 -5.71 5.32 15.85
N SER A 74 -6.22 5.51 17.07
CA SER A 74 -6.07 4.54 18.16
C SER A 74 -6.73 3.21 17.81
N ILE A 75 -8.00 3.24 17.39
CA ILE A 75 -8.77 2.03 17.02
C ILE A 75 -8.06 1.23 15.91
N LEU A 76 -7.55 1.92 14.88
CA LEU A 76 -6.83 1.25 13.79
C LEU A 76 -5.45 0.73 14.22
N ALA A 77 -4.82 1.33 15.23
CA ALA A 77 -3.59 0.81 15.81
C ALA A 77 -3.83 -0.49 16.59
N ASP A 78 -4.92 -0.53 17.37
CA ASP A 78 -5.35 -1.67 18.17
C ASP A 78 -5.82 -2.84 17.29
N ASP A 79 -6.58 -2.54 16.22
CA ASP A 79 -6.94 -3.52 15.17
C ASP A 79 -5.69 -4.19 14.60
N ARG A 80 -4.69 -3.39 14.21
CA ARG A 80 -3.43 -3.91 13.68
C ARG A 80 -2.71 -4.79 14.71
N GLU A 81 -2.59 -4.33 15.95
CA GLU A 81 -1.93 -5.11 17.00
C GLU A 81 -2.63 -6.45 17.21
N SER A 82 -3.96 -6.46 17.26
CA SER A 82 -4.78 -7.68 17.39
C SER A 82 -4.53 -8.65 16.23
N ARG A 83 -4.49 -8.14 14.99
CA ARG A 83 -4.17 -8.97 13.81
C ARG A 83 -2.75 -9.53 13.86
N MET A 84 -1.78 -8.74 14.29
CA MET A 84 -0.39 -9.20 14.42
C MET A 84 -0.25 -10.25 15.52
N ALA A 85 -0.95 -10.08 16.64
CA ALA A 85 -0.99 -11.07 17.72
C ALA A 85 -1.57 -12.40 17.21
N LEU A 86 -2.73 -12.36 16.55
CA LEU A 86 -3.37 -13.55 15.96
C LEU A 86 -2.44 -14.28 14.97
N LEU A 87 -1.72 -13.54 14.12
CA LEU A 87 -0.75 -14.14 13.20
C LEU A 87 0.40 -14.82 13.95
N ARG A 88 0.98 -14.17 14.97
CA ARG A 88 2.06 -14.74 15.78
C ARG A 88 1.61 -15.99 16.54
N GLU A 89 0.40 -15.98 17.12
CA GLU A 89 -0.20 -17.14 17.78
C GLU A 89 -0.37 -18.34 16.83
N ASN A 90 -0.57 -18.06 15.55
CA ASN A 90 -0.66 -19.07 14.48
C ASN A 90 0.69 -19.35 13.79
N GLY A 91 1.80 -18.92 14.39
CA GLY A 91 3.16 -19.20 13.92
C GLY A 91 3.55 -18.46 12.64
N VAL A 92 2.96 -17.28 12.38
CA VAL A 92 3.26 -16.45 11.22
C VAL A 92 3.90 -15.16 11.69
N ASP A 93 5.19 -14.99 11.39
CA ASP A 93 5.92 -13.74 11.64
C ASP A 93 6.12 -12.95 10.34
N LEU A 94 5.23 -11.97 10.10
CA LEU A 94 5.33 -11.10 8.93
C LEU A 94 6.60 -10.23 8.93
N GLU A 95 7.18 -9.94 10.10
CA GLU A 95 8.42 -9.16 10.21
C GLU A 95 9.63 -10.00 9.79
N ALA A 96 9.60 -11.31 10.07
CA ALA A 96 10.56 -12.28 9.55
C ALA A 96 10.34 -12.60 8.05
N GLY A 97 9.25 -12.11 7.45
CA GLY A 97 8.89 -12.34 6.05
C GLY A 97 8.09 -13.62 5.83
N ASP A 98 7.55 -14.23 6.88
CA ASP A 98 6.67 -15.39 6.76
C ASP A 98 5.40 -15.02 6.00
N LYS A 99 4.83 -16.02 5.33
CA LYS A 99 3.54 -15.89 4.65
C LYS A 99 2.59 -16.94 5.19
N PRO A 100 1.38 -16.54 5.65
CA PRO A 100 0.40 -17.49 6.12
C PRO A 100 -0.02 -18.42 4.98
N SER A 101 -0.03 -19.73 5.24
CA SER A 101 -0.57 -20.70 4.29
C SER A 101 -2.08 -20.53 4.13
N MET A 102 -2.66 -21.03 3.03
CA MET A 102 -4.12 -21.01 2.84
C MET A 102 -4.87 -21.75 3.97
N PHE A 103 -4.29 -22.84 4.48
CA PHE A 103 -4.86 -23.58 5.61
C PHE A 103 -4.81 -22.77 6.90
N THR A 104 -3.69 -22.09 7.18
CA THR A 104 -3.54 -21.18 8.32
C THR A 104 -4.56 -20.04 8.22
N MET A 105 -4.71 -19.42 7.04
CA MET A 105 -5.70 -18.36 6.80
C MET A 105 -7.14 -18.83 7.04
N MET A 106 -7.48 -20.06 6.63
CA MET A 106 -8.80 -20.63 6.88
C MET A 106 -9.03 -20.92 8.36
N GLY A 107 -8.00 -21.37 9.08
CA GLY A 107 -8.06 -21.59 10.53
C GLY A 107 -8.32 -20.31 11.32
N MET A 108 -7.70 -19.20 10.92
CA MET A 108 -7.85 -17.89 11.57
C MET A 108 -9.12 -17.13 11.15
N ARG A 109 -9.97 -17.70 10.27
CA ARG A 109 -11.06 -16.96 9.64
C ARG A 109 -12.07 -16.41 10.66
N SER A 110 -12.42 -17.21 11.67
CA SER A 110 -13.39 -16.80 12.70
C SER A 110 -12.82 -15.67 13.56
N ASP A 111 -11.59 -15.80 14.02
CA ASP A 111 -10.94 -14.80 14.88
C ASP A 111 -10.71 -13.50 14.11
N MET A 112 -10.36 -13.59 12.83
CA MET A 112 -10.23 -12.42 11.96
C MET A 112 -11.58 -11.72 11.73
N MET A 113 -12.70 -12.46 11.68
CA MET A 113 -14.04 -11.87 11.63
C MET A 113 -14.38 -11.16 12.94
N ALA A 114 -14.08 -11.78 14.09
CA ALA A 114 -14.31 -11.17 15.39
C ALA A 114 -13.54 -9.85 15.55
N ILE A 115 -12.27 -9.80 15.14
CA ILE A 115 -11.47 -8.57 15.12
C ILE A 115 -12.15 -7.51 14.22
N ASN A 116 -12.57 -7.88 13.00
CA ASN A 116 -13.25 -6.94 12.10
C ASN A 116 -14.55 -6.38 12.72
N GLU A 117 -15.36 -7.23 13.35
CA GLU A 117 -16.62 -6.83 13.98
C GLU A 117 -16.38 -5.92 15.18
N GLN A 118 -15.38 -6.22 16.00
CA GLN A 118 -14.97 -5.36 17.12
C GLN A 118 -14.54 -3.98 16.62
N THR A 119 -13.60 -3.91 15.68
CA THR A 119 -13.12 -2.64 15.12
C THR A 119 -14.26 -1.85 14.49
N ARG A 120 -15.15 -2.51 13.75
CA ARG A 120 -16.32 -1.86 13.17
C ARG A 120 -17.25 -1.30 14.26
N GLY A 121 -17.46 -2.05 15.34
CA GLY A 121 -18.24 -1.60 16.50
C GLY A 121 -17.65 -0.36 17.16
N GLU A 122 -16.34 -0.36 17.41
CA GLU A 122 -15.61 0.78 17.98
C GLU A 122 -15.68 2.02 17.09
N LEU A 123 -15.51 1.86 15.77
CA LEU A 123 -15.66 2.95 14.80
C LEU A 123 -17.09 3.49 14.76
N SER A 124 -18.10 2.63 14.81
CA SER A 124 -19.51 3.06 14.78
C SER A 124 -19.93 3.88 16.01
N ALA A 125 -19.17 3.82 17.10
CA ALA A 125 -19.42 4.64 18.27
C ALA A 125 -18.94 6.10 18.10
N ILE A 126 -18.07 6.37 17.13
CA ILE A 126 -17.44 7.68 16.93
C ILE A 126 -17.65 8.28 15.53
N LEU A 127 -17.97 7.45 14.54
CA LEU A 127 -18.29 7.87 13.18
C LEU A 127 -19.80 8.03 13.00
N SER A 128 -20.21 8.95 12.12
CA SER A 128 -21.61 9.03 11.69
C SER A 128 -22.00 7.85 10.79
N ASP A 129 -23.30 7.67 10.54
CA ASP A 129 -23.79 6.63 9.63
C ASP A 129 -23.19 6.78 8.21
N ASP A 130 -23.15 8.00 7.66
CA ASP A 130 -22.55 8.28 6.35
C ASP A 130 -21.05 7.95 6.31
N GLN A 131 -20.32 8.27 7.39
CA GLN A 131 -18.91 7.93 7.54
C GLN A 131 -18.70 6.41 7.65
N MET A 132 -19.61 5.70 8.33
CA MET A 132 -19.57 4.24 8.42
C MET A 132 -19.83 3.57 7.06
N ASP A 133 -20.76 4.09 6.26
CA ASP A 133 -20.99 3.59 4.89
C ASP A 133 -19.77 3.80 3.98
N ALA A 134 -19.12 4.96 4.10
CA ALA A 134 -17.86 5.23 3.41
C ALA A 134 -16.74 4.30 3.88
N TYR A 135 -16.65 4.03 5.19
CA TYR A 135 -15.68 3.08 5.76
C TYR A 135 -15.91 1.67 5.23
N ASP A 136 -17.15 1.18 5.24
CA ASP A 136 -17.51 -0.15 4.76
C ASP A 136 -17.18 -0.31 3.26
N THR A 137 -17.34 0.77 2.48
CA THR A 137 -16.91 0.84 1.07
C THR A 137 -15.39 0.72 0.95
N ILE A 138 -14.61 1.52 1.69
CA ILE A 138 -13.15 1.46 1.72
C ILE A 138 -12.66 0.05 2.09
N ALA A 139 -13.26 -0.56 3.12
CA ALA A 139 -12.91 -1.90 3.58
C ALA A 139 -13.24 -2.97 2.54
N SER A 140 -14.32 -2.81 1.78
CA SER A 140 -14.68 -3.69 0.67
C SER A 140 -13.69 -3.60 -0.49
N GLU A 141 -13.29 -2.39 -0.89
CA GLU A 141 -12.29 -2.13 -1.92
C GLU A 141 -10.95 -2.79 -1.58
N ARG A 142 -10.46 -2.59 -0.35
CA ARG A 142 -9.21 -3.19 0.13
C ARG A 142 -9.27 -4.72 0.13
N ARG A 143 -10.40 -5.31 0.55
CA ARG A 143 -10.61 -6.77 0.47
C ARG A 143 -10.63 -7.27 -0.97
N ALA A 144 -11.24 -6.54 -1.90
CA ALA A 144 -11.22 -6.90 -3.32
C ALA A 144 -9.80 -6.86 -3.90
N GLN A 145 -9.02 -5.82 -3.57
CA GLN A 145 -7.63 -5.68 -3.99
C GLN A 145 -6.75 -6.81 -3.46
N MET A 146 -6.93 -7.19 -2.19
CA MET A 146 -6.21 -8.32 -1.58
C MET A 146 -6.59 -9.66 -2.20
N ARG A 147 -7.88 -9.88 -2.52
CA ARG A 147 -8.29 -11.11 -3.24
C ARG A 147 -7.66 -11.18 -4.64
N ALA A 148 -7.66 -10.06 -5.36
CA ALA A 148 -7.04 -9.99 -6.67
C ALA A 148 -5.52 -10.23 -6.62
N SER A 149 -4.83 -9.74 -5.58
CA SER A 149 -3.38 -9.98 -5.42
C SER A 149 -3.04 -11.43 -5.07
N MET A 150 -3.99 -12.17 -4.50
CA MET A 150 -3.90 -13.60 -4.22
C MET A 150 -4.25 -14.50 -5.42
N GLY A 151 -4.70 -13.92 -6.54
CA GLY A 151 -5.03 -14.68 -7.76
C GLY A 151 -6.40 -15.35 -7.76
N PHE A 152 -7.37 -14.78 -7.02
CA PHE A 152 -8.79 -15.19 -7.06
C PHE A 152 -9.63 -14.33 -8.00
#